data_AF-A0A6V8MZ54-F1
#
_entry.id   AF-A0A6V8MZ54-F1
#
_cell.length_a   1.000
_cell.length_b   1.000
_cell.length_c   1.000
_cell.angle_alpha   90.00
_cell.angle_beta   90.00
_cell.angle_gamma   90.00
#
_symmetry.space_group_name_H-M   'P 1'
#
loop_
_entity.id
_entity.type
_entity.pdbx_description
1 polymer ?
#
loop_
_entity_poly.entity_id
_entity_poly.type
_entity_poly.pdbx_seq_one_letter_code
_entity_poly.pdbx_strand_id
1 'polypeptide(L)'
;MYRSLFVLLPLLTAFVAGPAVAAEPAAAKDAVTPLWHQTTKEATPAQDVKTEAKPVAAPEAKPEVKPETVPVSRQEARPETPSASRQDAAPGDKQEPAPGTGQQAQPAQQPGKTAAKEIEYGTQEQYRACMYSEDHIKDLRKMLEEHIIQNNEMMMEIKKQAAALLDMQRKLVMSDDAQVEEFNRRTQEHNLVVKAANEATDKLKLELESFNNRSMDHNQNCASLIVKMSDRDVVMKERAPAPKQ
;
A
#
# COMPACT_ATOMS: atom_id res chain seq x y z
N MET A 1 9.00 -15.57 -46.36
CA MET A 1 8.57 -16.95 -46.03
C MET A 1 9.63 -17.56 -45.13
N TYR A 2 9.42 -17.54 -43.81
CA TYR A 2 10.25 -18.30 -42.86
C TYR A 2 9.35 -19.33 -42.17
N ARG A 3 9.47 -20.57 -42.64
CA ARG A 3 9.08 -21.79 -41.94
C ARG A 3 10.31 -22.33 -41.23
N SER A 4 10.09 -22.97 -40.08
CA SER A 4 10.96 -23.93 -39.36
C SER A 4 11.23 -23.48 -37.93
N LEU A 5 11.20 -24.33 -36.90
CA LEU A 5 10.73 -25.70 -36.74
C LEU A 5 10.80 -25.92 -35.23
N PHE A 6 9.70 -26.36 -34.63
CA PHE A 6 9.72 -26.99 -33.32
C PHE A 6 10.52 -28.29 -33.44
N VAL A 7 11.67 -28.40 -32.78
CA VAL A 7 12.35 -29.69 -32.54
C VAL A 7 13.01 -29.66 -31.15
N LEU A 8 12.32 -30.31 -30.20
CA LEU A 8 12.81 -31.31 -29.24
C LEU A 8 14.19 -31.12 -28.57
N LEU A 9 14.21 -31.12 -27.23
CA LEU A 9 14.81 -32.23 -26.49
C LEU A 9 14.25 -32.36 -25.05
N PRO A 10 14.08 -33.60 -24.53
CA PRO A 10 13.43 -33.90 -23.26
C PRO A 10 14.42 -34.44 -22.19
N LEU A 11 13.87 -34.83 -21.04
CA LEU A 11 14.47 -35.66 -19.97
C LEU A 11 15.66 -35.09 -19.18
N LEU A 12 15.38 -34.76 -17.91
CA LEU A 12 16.19 -35.28 -16.80
C LEU A 12 15.26 -35.67 -15.64
N THR A 13 15.09 -36.98 -15.52
CA THR A 13 14.40 -37.70 -14.46
C THR A 13 15.24 -37.77 -13.19
N ALA A 14 14.57 -37.53 -12.05
CA ALA A 14 14.71 -38.16 -10.74
C ALA A 14 16.08 -38.16 -10.02
N PHE A 15 16.11 -37.48 -8.87
CA PHE A 15 16.59 -38.13 -7.64
C PHE A 15 15.73 -37.70 -6.44
N VAL A 16 15.13 -38.73 -5.83
CA VAL A 16 14.34 -38.74 -4.61
C VAL A 16 15.30 -38.96 -3.44
N ALA A 17 15.22 -38.16 -2.38
CA ALA A 17 15.22 -38.60 -0.97
C ALA A 17 15.45 -37.43 0.00
N GLY A 18 14.46 -37.17 0.86
CA GLY A 18 14.58 -36.38 2.08
C GLY A 18 13.29 -36.53 2.90
N PRO A 19 13.34 -36.99 4.16
CA PRO A 19 12.15 -37.43 4.87
C PRO A 19 11.34 -36.24 5.42
N ALA A 20 10.04 -36.48 5.51
CA ALA A 20 9.05 -35.70 6.23
C ALA A 20 9.50 -35.28 7.63
N VAL A 21 9.05 -34.11 8.10
CA VAL A 21 8.23 -33.89 9.31
C VAL A 21 7.89 -32.39 9.43
N ALA A 22 6.64 -32.14 9.84
CA ALA A 22 6.05 -30.92 10.39
C ALA A 22 5.48 -29.87 9.42
N ALA A 23 4.15 -29.80 9.46
CA ALA A 23 3.24 -28.91 8.77
C ALA A 23 3.45 -27.43 9.12
N GLU A 24 3.38 -26.59 8.10
CA GLU A 24 3.20 -25.13 8.18
C GLU A 24 2.04 -24.74 7.24
N PRO A 25 1.18 -23.77 7.62
CA PRO A 25 -0.07 -23.46 6.93
C PRO A 25 0.12 -22.83 5.54
N ALA A 26 -0.85 -23.15 4.69
CA ALA A 26 -1.01 -22.66 3.34
C ALA A 26 -1.07 -21.13 3.27
N ALA A 27 -0.05 -20.52 2.67
CA ALA A 27 -0.13 -19.19 2.06
C ALA A 27 -0.38 -19.36 0.56
N ALA A 28 -1.55 -18.88 0.14
CA ALA A 28 -1.99 -18.78 -1.24
C ALA A 28 -0.95 -18.02 -2.08
N LYS A 29 -0.55 -18.63 -3.20
CA LYS A 29 0.12 -17.93 -4.29
C LYS A 29 -0.97 -17.31 -5.14
N ASP A 30 -1.30 -16.05 -4.87
CA ASP A 30 -2.00 -15.22 -5.85
C ASP A 30 -1.09 -15.05 -7.05
N ALA A 31 -1.44 -15.73 -8.13
CA ALA A 31 -0.83 -15.57 -9.43
C ALA A 31 -1.13 -14.15 -9.93
N VAL A 32 -0.15 -13.25 -9.82
CA VAL A 32 -0.11 -12.03 -10.62
C VAL A 32 -0.06 -12.46 -12.08
N THR A 33 -1.23 -12.52 -12.69
CA THR A 33 -1.40 -12.76 -14.11
C THR A 33 -1.02 -11.46 -14.82
N PRO A 34 -0.08 -11.46 -15.77
CA PRO A 34 0.22 -10.24 -16.53
C PRO A 34 -1.03 -9.78 -17.29
N LEU A 35 -1.38 -8.50 -17.14
CA LEU A 35 -2.59 -7.84 -17.64
C LEU A 35 -2.75 -7.84 -19.18
N TRP A 36 -1.83 -8.48 -19.92
CA TRP A 36 -1.81 -8.49 -21.39
C TRP A 36 -2.45 -9.73 -22.03
N HIS A 37 -3.01 -10.66 -21.23
CA HIS A 37 -3.73 -11.84 -21.76
C HIS A 37 -5.27 -11.71 -21.82
N GLN A 38 -5.84 -10.53 -21.62
CA GLN A 38 -7.29 -10.30 -21.87
C GLN A 38 -7.57 -9.63 -23.22
N THR A 39 -6.91 -10.09 -24.29
CA THR A 39 -7.43 -9.89 -25.65
C THR A 39 -8.73 -10.67 -25.78
N THR A 40 -9.82 -9.89 -25.77
CA THR A 40 -11.17 -10.19 -26.22
C THR A 40 -11.23 -11.34 -27.23
N LYS A 41 -11.74 -12.48 -26.75
CA LYS A 41 -12.16 -13.58 -27.59
C LYS A 41 -13.48 -13.19 -28.27
N GLU A 42 -13.41 -13.11 -29.59
CA GLU A 42 -14.47 -13.25 -30.61
C GLU A 42 -15.95 -13.13 -30.18
N ALA A 43 -16.62 -12.14 -30.75
CA ALA A 43 -17.99 -12.27 -31.23
C ALA A 43 -18.12 -11.57 -32.60
N THR A 44 -18.52 -12.33 -33.60
CA THR A 44 -18.77 -11.95 -35.01
C THR A 44 -20.14 -12.57 -35.38
N PRO A 45 -20.96 -12.06 -36.33
CA PRO A 45 -21.26 -10.69 -36.77
C PRO A 45 -22.80 -10.42 -36.84
N ALA A 46 -23.15 -9.25 -37.41
CA ALA A 46 -24.40 -8.87 -38.11
C ALA A 46 -25.33 -7.90 -37.36
N GLN A 47 -25.34 -6.64 -37.78
CA GLN A 47 -26.48 -6.07 -38.50
C GLN A 47 -26.13 -4.74 -39.18
N ASP A 48 -26.53 -4.63 -40.44
CA ASP A 48 -26.58 -3.46 -41.29
C ASP A 48 -27.14 -2.21 -40.59
N VAL A 49 -26.40 -1.10 -40.63
CA VAL A 49 -27.02 0.24 -40.62
C VAL A 49 -26.41 1.09 -41.72
N LYS A 50 -27.30 1.37 -42.68
CA LYS A 50 -27.22 2.25 -43.83
C LYS A 50 -26.63 3.63 -43.49
N THR A 51 -25.58 3.97 -44.22
CA THR A 51 -24.93 5.29 -44.25
C THR A 51 -25.83 6.30 -44.96
N GLU A 52 -26.12 7.44 -44.33
CA GLU A 52 -26.53 8.65 -45.07
C GLU A 52 -25.71 9.83 -44.56
N ALA A 53 -24.99 10.43 -45.50
CA ALA A 53 -24.05 11.51 -45.30
C ALA A 53 -24.76 12.87 -45.28
N LYS A 54 -24.32 13.79 -44.41
CA LYS A 54 -24.44 15.22 -44.67
C LYS A 54 -23.25 15.99 -44.05
N PRO A 55 -22.55 16.86 -44.82
CA PRO A 55 -21.35 17.53 -44.37
C PRO A 55 -21.57 19.00 -43.96
N VAL A 56 -20.47 19.58 -43.44
CA VAL A 56 -20.10 21.01 -43.37
C VAL A 56 -20.46 21.78 -42.09
N ALA A 57 -19.44 22.13 -41.29
CA ALA A 57 -18.98 23.53 -41.08
C ALA A 57 -18.17 23.67 -39.78
N ALA A 58 -16.88 23.99 -39.90
CA ALA A 58 -16.19 24.90 -38.98
C ALA A 58 -16.48 26.35 -39.49
N PRO A 59 -16.42 27.45 -38.69
CA PRO A 59 -15.21 27.84 -37.93
C PRO A 59 -15.42 28.61 -36.60
N GLU A 60 -14.30 28.77 -35.88
CA GLU A 60 -13.86 29.88 -35.01
C GLU A 60 -14.82 30.58 -34.01
N ALA A 61 -14.42 30.58 -32.72
CA ALA A 61 -14.45 31.78 -31.87
C ALA A 61 -13.60 31.60 -30.59
N LYS A 62 -12.52 32.38 -30.47
CA LYS A 62 -12.01 32.93 -29.19
C LYS A 62 -12.94 34.10 -28.81
N PRO A 63 -13.23 34.34 -27.51
CA PRO A 63 -12.42 35.30 -26.75
C PRO A 63 -12.29 35.04 -25.23
N GLU A 64 -11.31 35.75 -24.66
CA GLU A 64 -10.94 35.90 -23.25
C GLU A 64 -12.10 36.13 -22.26
N VAL A 65 -12.01 35.54 -21.06
CA VAL A 65 -12.58 36.14 -19.83
C VAL A 65 -11.65 35.93 -18.63
N LYS A 66 -11.24 37.08 -18.08
CA LYS A 66 -10.71 37.47 -16.75
C LYS A 66 -10.47 36.42 -15.65
N PRO A 67 -9.42 36.62 -14.82
CA PRO A 67 -9.24 35.92 -13.56
C PRO A 67 -10.16 36.52 -12.48
N GLU A 68 -11.16 35.74 -12.03
CA GLU A 68 -11.87 36.03 -10.77
C GLU A 68 -11.10 35.44 -9.59
N THR A 69 -10.53 36.33 -8.80
CA THR A 69 -10.19 36.12 -7.40
C THR A 69 -11.46 35.82 -6.61
N VAL A 70 -11.58 34.59 -6.10
CA VAL A 70 -12.56 34.21 -5.07
C VAL A 70 -11.78 33.83 -3.80
N PRO A 71 -12.16 34.36 -2.63
CA PRO A 71 -11.37 34.32 -1.40
C PRO A 71 -11.32 32.93 -0.76
N VAL A 72 -10.18 32.69 -0.09
CA VAL A 72 -9.92 31.59 0.83
C VAL A 72 -11.00 31.57 1.92
N SER A 73 -12.00 30.71 1.75
CA SER A 73 -12.93 30.34 2.80
C SER A 73 -12.43 29.06 3.45
N ARG A 74 -11.69 29.22 4.56
CA ARG A 74 -11.26 28.15 5.45
C ARG A 74 -12.48 27.61 6.19
N GLN A 75 -13.18 26.65 5.60
CA GLN A 75 -14.14 25.82 6.33
C GLN A 75 -13.37 24.68 7.01
N GLU A 76 -13.18 24.82 8.33
CA GLU A 76 -12.87 23.71 9.22
C GLU A 76 -14.08 22.75 9.25
N ALA A 77 -14.08 21.77 8.34
CA ALA A 77 -15.01 20.65 8.37
C ALA A 77 -14.43 19.54 9.24
N ARG A 78 -14.93 19.49 10.47
CA ARG A 78 -14.86 18.38 11.42
C ARG A 78 -15.43 17.11 10.76
N PRO A 79 -14.68 16.01 10.57
CA PRO A 79 -15.27 14.76 10.10
C PRO A 79 -15.97 14.07 11.27
N GLU A 80 -17.29 14.21 11.35
CA GLU A 80 -18.12 13.27 12.08
C GLU A 80 -18.31 12.04 11.18
N THR A 81 -17.79 10.90 11.63
CA THR A 81 -17.97 9.58 11.02
C THR A 81 -19.41 9.10 11.14
N PRO A 82 -20.13 8.81 10.04
CA PRO A 82 -21.25 7.89 10.07
C PRO A 82 -20.71 6.48 9.82
N SER A 83 -20.70 5.71 10.90
CA SER A 83 -20.62 4.26 10.87
C SER A 83 -21.81 3.71 10.07
N ALA A 84 -21.55 3.13 8.90
CA ALA A 84 -22.57 2.46 8.11
C ALA A 84 -21.97 1.25 7.39
N SER A 85 -22.14 0.12 8.05
CA SER A 85 -22.07 -1.24 7.52
C SER A 85 -22.82 -1.37 6.20
N ARG A 86 -22.17 -1.91 5.17
CA ARG A 86 -22.81 -2.77 4.16
C ARG A 86 -21.87 -3.91 3.81
N GLN A 87 -22.20 -5.06 4.37
CA GLN A 87 -21.86 -6.37 3.86
C GLN A 87 -22.62 -6.56 2.56
N ASP A 88 -21.93 -6.82 1.46
CA ASP A 88 -22.51 -7.42 0.27
C ASP A 88 -22.01 -8.86 0.17
N ALA A 89 -22.99 -9.75 0.24
CA ALA A 89 -22.86 -11.19 0.11
C ALA A 89 -22.61 -11.58 -1.35
N ALA A 90 -21.81 -12.62 -1.55
CA ALA A 90 -21.85 -13.46 -2.74
C ALA A 90 -21.89 -14.94 -2.30
N PRO A 91 -22.43 -15.83 -3.15
CA PRO A 91 -23.33 -16.89 -2.68
C PRO A 91 -22.66 -18.26 -2.56
N GLY A 92 -23.21 -19.05 -1.63
CA GLY A 92 -23.44 -20.48 -1.85
C GLY A 92 -22.26 -21.40 -1.59
N ASP A 93 -22.10 -21.81 -0.34
CA ASP A 93 -21.95 -23.24 -0.05
C ASP A 93 -22.71 -23.59 1.23
N LYS A 94 -23.57 -24.60 1.11
CA LYS A 94 -24.36 -25.18 2.20
C LYS A 94 -23.39 -25.75 3.24
N GLN A 95 -23.29 -25.09 4.39
CA GLN A 95 -22.94 -25.78 5.61
C GLN A 95 -23.85 -25.30 6.75
N GLU A 96 -24.70 -26.23 7.16
CA GLU A 96 -25.65 -26.15 8.26
C GLU A 96 -24.90 -25.94 9.59
N PRO A 97 -25.18 -24.86 10.36
CA PRO A 97 -24.79 -24.80 11.76
C PRO A 97 -26.01 -25.01 12.66
N ALA A 98 -25.85 -25.96 13.58
CA ALA A 98 -26.75 -26.20 14.70
C ALA A 98 -26.93 -24.95 15.59
N PRO A 99 -28.08 -24.83 16.30
CA PRO A 99 -28.31 -23.75 17.24
C PRO A 99 -27.56 -24.04 18.56
N GLY A 100 -26.48 -23.30 18.80
CA GLY A 100 -25.68 -23.37 20.02
C GLY A 100 -25.70 -22.07 20.80
N THR A 101 -26.84 -21.75 21.42
CA THR A 101 -27.02 -20.65 22.37
C THR A 101 -26.19 -20.93 23.63
N GLY A 102 -24.95 -20.44 23.67
CA GLY A 102 -24.10 -20.47 24.85
C GLY A 102 -23.87 -19.07 25.41
N GLN A 103 -24.80 -18.57 26.22
CA GLN A 103 -24.52 -17.47 27.15
C GLN A 103 -23.45 -17.95 28.13
N GLN A 104 -22.18 -17.63 27.87
CA GLN A 104 -21.14 -17.71 28.90
C GLN A 104 -21.37 -16.54 29.86
N ALA A 105 -21.97 -16.87 31.01
CA ALA A 105 -22.06 -16.02 32.17
C ALA A 105 -20.66 -15.53 32.56
N GLN A 106 -20.47 -14.21 32.56
CA GLN A 106 -19.29 -13.59 33.16
C GLN A 106 -19.24 -13.96 34.65
N PRO A 107 -18.13 -14.49 35.18
CA PRO A 107 -18.02 -14.81 36.58
C PRO A 107 -18.13 -13.52 37.40
N ALA A 108 -19.06 -13.52 38.36
CA ALA A 108 -19.26 -12.44 39.32
C ALA A 108 -17.93 -12.13 40.03
N GLN A 109 -17.39 -10.94 39.78
CA GLN A 109 -16.22 -10.41 40.46
C GLN A 109 -16.53 -10.31 41.95
N GLN A 110 -15.90 -11.17 42.75
CA GLN A 110 -15.99 -11.08 44.21
C GLN A 110 -15.28 -9.81 44.69
N PRO A 111 -15.82 -9.09 45.69
CA PRO A 111 -15.18 -7.93 46.32
C PRO A 111 -14.01 -8.40 47.20
N GLY A 112 -12.93 -8.80 46.55
CA GLY A 112 -11.70 -9.27 47.17
C GLY A 112 -10.80 -8.09 47.55
N LYS A 113 -10.68 -7.88 48.86
CA LYS A 113 -9.65 -7.12 49.60
C LYS A 113 -8.36 -6.91 48.79
N THR A 114 -8.24 -5.78 48.09
CA THR A 114 -7.03 -5.40 47.34
C THR A 114 -5.93 -5.01 48.32
N ALA A 115 -5.00 -5.93 48.58
CA ALA A 115 -3.74 -5.57 49.21
C ALA A 115 -3.03 -4.54 48.32
N ALA A 116 -2.70 -3.38 48.87
CA ALA A 116 -1.98 -2.34 48.14
C ALA A 116 -0.65 -2.91 47.65
N LYS A 117 -0.53 -3.14 46.35
CA LYS A 117 0.76 -3.46 45.73
C LYS A 117 1.64 -2.23 45.86
N GLU A 118 2.82 -2.40 46.45
CA GLU A 118 3.85 -1.39 46.48
C GLU A 118 4.14 -0.92 45.05
N ILE A 119 4.02 0.38 44.79
CA ILE A 119 4.22 0.96 43.47
C ILE A 119 5.73 1.01 43.23
N GLU A 120 6.20 0.22 42.28
CA GLU A 120 7.58 0.29 41.80
C GLU A 120 7.74 1.53 40.90
N TYR A 121 8.71 2.38 41.24
CA TYR A 121 9.04 3.57 40.46
C TYR A 121 10.23 3.27 39.55
N GLY A 122 10.12 3.70 38.29
CA GLY A 122 11.21 3.68 37.33
C GLY A 122 12.34 4.64 37.71
N THR A 123 13.55 4.33 37.25
CA THR A 123 14.73 5.18 37.47
C THR A 123 14.76 6.38 36.53
N GLN A 124 15.58 7.38 36.88
CA GLN A 124 15.84 8.54 36.02
C GLN A 124 16.38 8.12 34.64
N GLU A 125 17.28 7.13 34.60
CA GLU A 125 17.87 6.61 33.36
C GLU A 125 16.84 5.91 32.48
N GLN A 126 15.92 5.13 33.07
CA GLN A 126 14.82 4.51 32.33
C GLN A 126 13.92 5.57 31.70
N TYR A 127 13.58 6.62 32.45
CA TYR A 127 12.79 7.73 31.90
C TYR A 127 13.54 8.46 30.77
N ARG A 128 14.84 8.72 30.95
CA ARG A 128 15.68 9.33 29.92
C ARG A 128 15.71 8.47 28.63
N ALA A 129 15.86 7.16 28.75
CA ALA A 129 15.82 6.23 27.62
C ALA A 129 14.46 6.23 26.91
N CYS A 130 13.36 6.31 27.67
CA CYS A 130 12.02 6.47 27.10
C CYS A 130 11.88 7.76 26.30
N MET A 131 12.35 8.88 26.83
CA MET A 131 12.31 10.15 26.11
C MET A 131 13.14 10.14 24.81
N TYR A 132 14.32 9.53 24.82
CA TYR A 132 15.14 9.41 23.59
C TYR A 132 14.52 8.46 22.55
N SER A 133 13.95 7.35 22.98
CA SER A 133 13.25 6.45 22.06
C SER A 133 11.98 7.08 21.47
N GLU A 134 11.28 7.93 22.22
CA GLU A 134 10.15 8.73 21.72
C GLU A 134 10.59 9.68 20.59
N ASP A 135 11.69 10.40 20.78
CA ASP A 135 12.25 11.30 19.75
C ASP A 135 12.65 10.53 18.49
N HIS A 136 13.32 9.40 18.66
CA HIS A 136 13.69 8.54 17.53
C HIS A 136 12.47 8.00 16.78
N ILE A 137 11.39 7.64 17.47
CA ILE A 137 10.12 7.23 16.85
C ILE A 137 9.50 8.38 16.06
N LYS A 138 9.57 9.62 16.56
CA LYS A 138 9.09 10.80 15.83
C LYS A 138 9.88 11.04 14.56
N ASP A 139 11.21 10.94 14.62
CA ASP A 139 12.07 11.10 13.45
C ASP A 139 11.82 9.99 12.42
N LEU A 140 11.69 8.74 12.85
CA LEU A 140 11.33 7.62 11.97
C LEU A 140 9.97 7.83 11.31
N ARG A 141 8.97 8.33 12.05
CA ARG A 141 7.64 8.61 11.50
C ARG A 141 7.73 9.64 10.38
N LYS A 142 8.50 10.72 10.58
CA LYS A 142 8.69 11.76 9.57
C LYS A 142 9.36 11.21 8.32
N MET A 143 10.42 10.42 8.47
CA MET A 143 11.11 9.78 7.35
C MET A 143 10.19 8.81 6.59
N LEU A 144 9.38 8.01 7.29
CA LEU A 144 8.39 7.13 6.67
C LEU A 144 7.34 7.91 5.88
N GLU A 145 6.86 9.04 6.40
CA GLU A 145 5.90 9.89 5.70
C GLU A 145 6.50 10.45 4.39
N GLU A 146 7.76 10.90 4.43
CA GLU A 146 8.49 11.33 3.23
C GLU A 146 8.64 10.19 2.21
N HIS A 147 9.00 8.98 2.65
CA HIS A 147 9.11 7.81 1.77
C HIS A 147 7.75 7.38 1.18
N ILE A 148 6.66 7.48 1.94
CA ILE A 148 5.30 7.20 1.44
C ILE A 148 4.93 8.19 0.33
N ILE A 149 5.22 9.48 0.52
CA ILE A 149 4.98 10.51 -0.51
C ILE A 149 5.78 10.19 -1.78
N GLN A 150 7.08 9.92 -1.65
CA GLN A 150 7.94 9.57 -2.79
C GLN A 150 7.46 8.31 -3.53
N ASN A 151 7.03 7.28 -2.79
CA ASN A 151 6.52 6.05 -3.38
C ASN A 151 5.21 6.31 -4.16
N ASN A 152 4.32 7.14 -3.61
CA ASN A 152 3.08 7.52 -4.29
C ASN A 152 3.35 8.32 -5.57
N GLU A 153 4.29 9.27 -5.55
CA GLU A 153 4.70 10.03 -6.73
C GLU A 153 5.26 9.11 -7.84
N MET A 154 6.13 8.16 -7.46
CA MET A 154 6.67 7.17 -8.38
C MET A 154 5.59 6.28 -9.00
N MET A 155 4.60 5.85 -8.22
CA MET A 155 3.45 5.09 -8.74
C MET A 155 2.59 5.91 -9.71
N MET A 156 2.47 7.22 -9.51
CA MET A 156 1.77 8.11 -10.43
C MET A 156 2.53 8.29 -11.75
N GLU A 157 3.86 8.42 -11.70
CA GLU A 157 4.68 8.51 -12.91
C GLU A 157 4.66 7.19 -13.70
N ILE A 158 4.67 6.03 -13.03
CA ILE A 158 4.47 4.72 -13.67
C ILE A 158 3.14 4.68 -14.43
N LYS A 159 2.03 5.08 -13.79
CA LYS A 159 0.70 5.09 -14.44
C LYS A 159 0.69 5.99 -15.68
N LYS A 160 1.34 7.16 -15.59
CA LYS A 160 1.47 8.10 -16.71
C LYS A 160 2.28 7.50 -17.86
N GLN A 161 3.41 6.88 -17.59
CA GLN A 161 4.23 6.20 -18.60
C GLN A 161 3.48 5.03 -19.26
N ALA A 162 2.77 4.23 -18.47
CA ALA A 162 1.95 3.13 -18.97
C ALA A 162 0.85 3.64 -19.92
N ALA A 163 0.17 4.74 -19.58
CA ALA A 163 -0.81 5.37 -20.46
C ALA A 163 -0.19 5.87 -21.77
N ALA A 164 1.01 6.45 -21.71
CA ALA A 164 1.74 6.89 -22.91
C ALA A 164 2.16 5.70 -23.79
N LEU A 165 2.59 4.58 -23.20
CA LEU A 165 2.88 3.34 -23.92
C LEU A 165 1.66 2.78 -24.62
N LEU A 166 0.52 2.73 -23.94
CA LEU A 166 -0.75 2.31 -24.55
C LEU A 166 -1.17 3.21 -25.72
N ASP A 167 -0.95 4.53 -25.60
CA ASP A 167 -1.24 5.45 -26.69
C ASP A 167 -0.32 5.23 -27.90
N MET A 168 0.98 5.04 -27.68
CA MET A 168 1.92 4.69 -28.75
C MET A 168 1.55 3.37 -29.39
N GLN A 169 1.21 2.34 -28.61
CA GLN A 169 0.80 1.04 -29.12
C GLN A 169 -0.41 1.14 -30.06
N ARG A 170 -1.40 1.99 -29.74
CA ARG A 170 -2.58 2.22 -30.61
C ARG A 170 -2.24 2.89 -31.94
N LYS A 171 -1.18 3.70 -31.96
CA LYS A 171 -0.71 4.43 -33.15
C LYS A 171 0.39 3.68 -33.91
N LEU A 172 0.89 2.58 -33.34
CA LEU A 172 2.09 1.91 -33.79
C LEU A 172 1.86 1.23 -35.14
N VAL A 173 2.63 1.64 -36.13
CA VAL A 173 2.62 1.03 -37.46
C VAL A 173 3.64 -0.10 -37.49
N MET A 174 3.18 -1.36 -37.44
CA MET A 174 4.05 -2.54 -37.39
C MET A 174 5.03 -2.68 -38.57
N SER A 175 4.75 -2.03 -39.71
CA SER A 175 5.62 -2.04 -40.88
C SER A 175 6.72 -0.98 -40.84
N ASP A 176 6.71 -0.09 -39.85
CA ASP A 176 7.72 0.95 -39.65
C ASP A 176 8.68 0.50 -38.53
N ASP A 177 9.84 -0.02 -38.93
CA ASP A 177 10.84 -0.56 -38.01
C ASP A 177 11.30 0.46 -36.96
N ALA A 178 11.37 1.75 -37.33
CA ALA A 178 11.82 2.81 -36.42
C ALA A 178 10.80 3.05 -35.29
N GLN A 179 9.51 2.99 -35.59
CA GLN A 179 8.48 3.11 -34.56
C GLN A 179 8.46 1.90 -33.63
N VAL A 180 8.66 0.69 -34.17
CA VAL A 180 8.74 -0.55 -33.38
C VAL A 180 9.94 -0.49 -32.43
N GLU A 181 11.11 -0.03 -32.91
CA GLU A 181 12.32 0.11 -32.09
C GLU A 181 12.12 1.12 -30.95
N GLU A 182 11.56 2.31 -31.24
CA GLU A 182 11.29 3.32 -30.22
C GLU A 182 10.27 2.84 -29.18
N PHE A 183 9.21 2.14 -29.60
CA PHE A 183 8.24 1.55 -28.69
C PHE A 183 8.88 0.51 -27.77
N ASN A 184 9.72 -0.37 -28.34
CA ASN A 184 10.44 -1.39 -27.57
C ASN A 184 11.40 -0.75 -26.56
N ARG A 185 12.14 0.29 -26.97
CA ARG A 185 13.06 1.04 -26.10
C ARG A 185 12.31 1.63 -24.90
N ARG A 186 11.21 2.35 -25.14
CA ARG A 186 10.40 2.94 -24.06
C ARG A 186 9.76 1.90 -23.15
N THR A 187 9.36 0.76 -23.70
CA THR A 187 8.82 -0.36 -22.91
C THR A 187 9.89 -0.91 -21.97
N GLN A 188 11.14 -1.06 -22.43
CA GLN A 188 12.25 -1.48 -21.58
C GLN A 188 12.53 -0.46 -20.47
N GLU A 189 12.55 0.83 -20.80
CA GLU A 189 12.74 1.91 -19.80
C GLU A 189 11.64 1.89 -18.75
N HIS A 190 10.38 1.77 -19.16
CA HIS A 190 9.25 1.66 -18.25
C HIS A 190 9.37 0.43 -17.33
N ASN A 191 9.78 -0.72 -17.87
CA ASN A 191 9.99 -1.93 -17.07
C ASN A 191 11.07 -1.75 -16.00
N LEU A 192 12.14 -0.99 -16.30
CA LEU A 192 13.17 -0.65 -15.30
C LEU A 192 12.60 0.24 -14.19
N VAL A 193 11.78 1.23 -14.53
CA VAL A 193 11.11 2.10 -13.55
C VAL A 193 10.17 1.30 -12.65
N VAL A 194 9.36 0.41 -13.24
CA VAL A 194 8.45 -0.48 -12.49
C VAL A 194 9.24 -1.38 -11.53
N LYS A 195 10.35 -1.96 -11.98
CA LYS A 195 11.22 -2.77 -11.13
C LYS A 195 11.75 -1.96 -9.95
N ALA A 196 12.29 -0.77 -10.20
CA ALA A 196 12.81 0.11 -9.15
C ALA A 196 11.72 0.53 -8.14
N ALA A 197 10.50 0.81 -8.61
CA ALA A 197 9.38 1.14 -7.74
C ALA A 197 8.91 -0.03 -6.86
N ASN A 198 8.95 -1.25 -7.40
CA ASN A 198 8.66 -2.44 -6.61
C ASN A 198 9.70 -2.64 -5.51
N GLU A 199 11.00 -2.52 -5.83
CA GLU A 199 12.08 -2.58 -4.85
C GLU A 199 11.95 -1.50 -3.77
N ALA A 200 11.58 -0.27 -4.15
CA ALA A 200 11.31 0.83 -3.21
C ALA A 200 10.09 0.55 -2.33
N THR A 201 9.01 0.00 -2.90
CA THR A 201 7.81 -0.40 -2.14
C THR A 201 8.14 -1.49 -1.12
N ASP A 202 8.95 -2.49 -1.49
CA ASP A 202 9.34 -3.56 -0.57
C ASP A 202 10.25 -3.04 0.54
N LYS A 203 11.16 -2.11 0.23
CA LYS A 203 11.95 -1.41 1.25
C LYS A 203 11.07 -0.64 2.22
N LEU A 204 10.07 0.11 1.71
CA LEU A 204 9.13 0.85 2.54
C LEU A 204 8.32 -0.07 3.49
N LYS A 205 7.92 -1.26 3.03
CA LYS A 205 7.25 -2.26 3.89
C LYS A 205 8.14 -2.69 5.06
N LEU A 206 9.42 -2.97 4.80
CA LEU A 206 10.38 -3.35 5.84
C LEU A 206 10.61 -2.21 6.84
N GLU A 207 10.70 -0.97 6.37
CA GLU A 207 10.82 0.21 7.25
C GLU A 207 9.57 0.40 8.11
N LEU A 208 8.37 0.20 7.55
CA LEU A 208 7.11 0.28 8.28
C LEU A 208 6.99 -0.81 9.35
N GLU A 209 7.40 -2.03 9.04
CA GLU A 209 7.46 -3.14 10.01
C GLU A 209 8.45 -2.82 11.14
N SER A 210 9.64 -2.31 10.80
CA SER A 210 10.64 -1.90 11.79
C SER A 210 10.12 -0.78 12.71
N PHE A 211 9.41 0.19 12.14
CA PHE A 211 8.76 1.25 12.91
C PHE A 211 7.69 0.71 13.87
N ASN A 212 6.83 -0.20 13.39
CA ASN A 212 5.79 -0.82 14.22
C ASN A 212 6.40 -1.58 15.39
N ASN A 213 7.43 -2.38 15.14
CA ASN A 213 8.14 -3.13 16.18
C ASN A 213 8.76 -2.18 17.22
N ARG A 214 9.46 -1.13 16.78
CA ARG A 214 10.05 -0.13 17.69
C ARG A 214 8.99 0.63 18.49
N SER A 215 7.87 0.96 17.87
CA SER A 215 6.77 1.63 18.56
C SER A 215 6.13 0.72 19.61
N MET A 216 5.99 -0.57 19.32
CA MET A 216 5.50 -1.56 20.28
C MET A 216 6.48 -1.74 21.44
N ASP A 217 7.78 -1.87 21.16
CA ASP A 217 8.83 -1.97 22.18
C ASP A 217 8.85 -0.73 23.08
N HIS A 218 8.76 0.47 22.51
CA HIS A 218 8.65 1.69 23.30
C HIS A 218 7.40 1.69 24.18
N ASN A 219 6.24 1.34 23.63
CA ASN A 219 5.00 1.29 24.41
C ASN A 219 5.09 0.26 25.56
N GLN A 220 5.65 -0.92 25.31
CA GLN A 220 5.83 -1.94 26.34
C GLN A 220 6.76 -1.49 27.46
N ASN A 221 7.86 -0.81 27.11
CA ASN A 221 8.88 -0.39 28.07
C ASN A 221 8.53 0.91 28.79
N CYS A 222 7.75 1.80 28.17
CA CYS A 222 7.58 3.17 28.64
C CYS A 222 6.14 3.52 29.08
N ALA A 223 5.10 2.85 28.57
CA ALA A 223 3.72 3.23 28.87
C ALA A 223 3.32 2.99 30.34
N SER A 224 3.93 2.00 30.99
CA SER A 224 3.69 1.66 32.40
C SER A 224 4.73 2.26 33.35
N LEU A 225 5.71 3.02 32.84
CA LEU A 225 6.79 3.55 33.65
C LEU A 225 6.28 4.69 34.54
N ILE A 226 6.14 4.40 35.84
CA ILE A 226 5.80 5.42 36.84
C ILE A 226 7.10 6.03 37.33
N VAL A 227 7.30 7.33 37.12
CA VAL A 227 8.54 8.02 37.47
C VAL A 227 8.28 9.02 38.58
N LYS A 228 9.24 9.17 39.50
CA LYS A 228 9.18 10.24 40.51
C LYS A 228 9.20 11.60 39.83
N MET A 229 8.43 12.55 40.36
CA MET A 229 8.36 13.91 39.81
C MET A 229 9.75 14.59 39.78
N SER A 230 10.58 14.37 40.79
CA SER A 230 11.96 14.89 40.84
C SER A 230 12.78 14.44 39.63
N ASP A 231 12.72 13.15 39.30
CA ASP A 231 13.57 12.54 38.27
C ASP A 231 13.07 12.97 36.88
N ARG A 232 11.74 13.07 36.73
CA ARG A 232 11.10 13.64 35.54
C ARG A 232 11.59 15.07 35.29
N ASP A 233 11.54 15.93 36.31
CA ASP A 233 11.88 17.35 36.15
C ASP A 233 13.36 17.55 35.80
N VAL A 234 14.26 16.70 36.34
CA VAL A 234 15.68 16.69 35.95
C VAL A 234 15.83 16.33 34.48
N VAL A 235 15.21 15.24 34.01
CA VAL A 235 15.29 14.82 32.60
C VAL A 235 14.67 15.87 31.66
N MET A 236 13.55 16.48 32.04
CA MET A 236 12.92 17.53 31.24
C MET A 236 13.78 18.79 31.16
N LYS A 237 14.48 19.15 32.25
CA LYS A 237 15.43 20.27 32.26
C LYS A 237 16.66 19.99 31.39
N GLU A 238 17.20 18.77 31.42
CA GLU A 238 18.31 18.35 30.57
C GLU A 238 17.96 18.41 29.06
N ARG A 239 16.70 18.15 28.71
CA ARG A 239 16.21 18.18 27.32
C ARG A 239 15.81 19.56 26.82
N ALA A 240 15.73 20.57 27.70
CA ALA A 240 15.40 21.92 27.28
C ALA A 240 16.45 22.39 26.26
N PRO A 241 16.03 22.90 25.08
CA PRO A 241 16.97 23.42 24.10
C PRO A 241 17.83 24.51 24.76
N ALA A 242 19.14 24.49 24.50
CA ALA A 242 20.02 25.53 24.99
C ALA A 242 19.48 26.91 24.57
N PRO A 243 19.51 27.92 25.45
CA PRO A 243 19.08 29.26 25.07
C PRO A 243 19.88 29.71 23.85
N LYS A 244 19.18 30.06 22.77
CA LYS A 244 19.81 30.59 21.56
C LYS A 244 20.57 31.86 21.96
N GLN A 245 21.90 31.81 21.90
CA GLN A 245 22.79 32.96 22.13
C GLN A 245 22.76 33.90 20.92
#